data_AF-A0A935UV90-F1
#
_entry.id   AF-A0A935UV90-F1
#
_cell.length_a   1.000
_cell.length_b   1.000
_cell.length_c   1.000
_cell.angle_alpha   90.00
_cell.angle_beta   90.00
_cell.angle_gamma   90.00
#
_symmetry.space_group_name_H-M   'P 1'
#
loop_
_entity.id
_entity.type
_entity.pdbx_description
1 polymer ?
#
loop_
_entity_poly.entity_id
_entity_poly.type
_entity_poly.pdbx_seq_one_letter_code
_entity_poly.pdbx_strand_id
1 'polypeptide(L)'
;MGIRWIARSLAVAAVVSIALLAPPLFGQDGAPELSAVTVSSTDGATVVQIRTQGSLDAAVISDFSTASPPTVVIDMMGVDAGDVGAVVGGASTLVESVEVKQLADGSVTTVRVFLREQASYSLVKRGDGVELRLKAGSMSDDPLAAALAGSGGGSAGGVRRAGPR
;
A
#
# COMPACT_ATOMS: atom_id res chain seq x y z
N MET A 1 4.94 48.24 -32.49
CA MET A 1 4.54 46.90 -32.96
C MET A 1 5.82 46.19 -33.39
N GLY A 2 6.31 45.27 -32.55
CA GLY A 2 7.63 44.65 -32.73
C GLY A 2 7.84 43.59 -31.66
N ILE A 3 7.28 42.41 -31.92
CA ILE A 3 7.37 41.20 -31.11
C ILE A 3 8.74 40.58 -31.31
N ARG A 4 9.38 40.13 -30.20
CA ARG A 4 10.38 39.05 -30.04
C ARG A 4 11.11 39.33 -28.71
N TRP A 5 11.29 38.39 -27.79
CA TRP A 5 11.97 37.10 -27.93
C TRP A 5 11.46 36.10 -26.89
N ILE A 6 11.25 34.85 -27.31
CA ILE A 6 11.00 33.69 -26.43
C ILE A 6 12.38 33.12 -26.09
N ALA A 7 12.82 33.29 -24.83
CA ALA A 7 13.97 32.56 -24.31
C ALA A 7 13.49 31.21 -23.76
N ARG A 8 13.71 30.14 -24.52
CA ARG A 8 13.58 28.77 -24.07
C ARG A 8 14.73 28.46 -23.11
N SER A 9 14.46 28.48 -21.81
CA SER A 9 15.41 27.98 -20.82
C SER A 9 15.28 26.45 -20.73
N LEU A 10 16.16 25.76 -21.44
CA LEU A 10 16.37 24.31 -21.33
C LEU A 10 17.38 24.10 -20.19
N ALA A 11 16.91 23.76 -18.98
CA ALA A 11 17.79 23.36 -17.90
C ALA A 11 18.18 21.89 -18.10
N VAL A 12 19.41 21.66 -18.56
CA VAL A 12 20.02 20.32 -18.62
C VAL A 12 20.42 19.95 -17.19
N ALA A 13 19.66 19.06 -16.56
CA ALA A 13 20.04 18.44 -15.29
C ALA A 13 21.20 17.46 -15.54
N ALA A 14 22.41 17.84 -15.15
CA ALA A 14 23.53 16.92 -15.09
C ALA A 14 23.35 15.99 -13.88
N VAL A 15 22.82 14.79 -14.11
CA VAL A 15 22.85 13.70 -13.13
C VAL A 15 24.24 13.08 -13.17
N VAL A 16 25.05 13.36 -12.14
CA VAL A 16 26.33 12.68 -11.93
C VAL A 16 26.04 11.37 -11.22
N SER A 17 25.93 10.27 -11.97
CA SER A 17 25.88 8.92 -11.41
C SER A 17 27.29 8.45 -11.06
N ILE A 18 27.68 8.52 -9.79
CA ILE A 18 28.85 7.80 -9.28
C ILE A 18 28.43 6.34 -9.13
N ALA A 19 28.85 5.50 -10.07
CA ALA A 19 28.75 4.05 -9.92
C ALA A 19 29.84 3.58 -8.94
N LEU A 20 29.49 3.47 -7.66
CA LEU A 20 30.28 2.68 -6.71
C LEU A 20 30.17 1.21 -7.13
N LEU A 21 31.26 0.66 -7.65
CA LEU A 21 31.46 -0.78 -7.82
C LEU A 21 31.52 -1.42 -6.43
N ALA A 22 30.36 -1.77 -5.88
CA ALA A 22 30.28 -2.67 -4.74
C ALA A 22 30.55 -4.11 -5.22
N PRO A 23 31.43 -4.88 -4.56
CA PRO A 23 31.59 -6.30 -4.87
C PRO A 23 30.26 -7.05 -4.63
N PRO A 24 29.99 -8.14 -5.37
CA PRO A 24 28.81 -8.95 -5.11
C PRO A 24 28.95 -9.60 -3.73
N LEU A 25 28.22 -9.09 -2.75
CA LEU A 25 27.99 -9.77 -1.48
C LEU A 25 27.04 -10.95 -1.74
N PHE A 26 27.63 -12.09 -2.09
CA PHE A 26 26.92 -13.36 -2.05
C PHE A 26 26.59 -13.69 -0.59
N GLY A 27 25.30 -13.77 -0.26
CA GLY A 27 24.80 -14.41 0.95
C GLY A 27 24.92 -13.59 2.23
N GLN A 28 24.12 -12.53 2.35
CA GLN A 28 23.54 -12.26 3.67
C GLN A 28 22.21 -13.00 3.71
N ASP A 29 22.19 -14.18 4.33
CA ASP A 29 20.98 -14.78 4.91
C ASP A 29 20.53 -13.92 6.11
N GLY A 30 20.41 -12.61 5.89
CA GLY A 30 19.81 -11.66 6.81
C GLY A 30 18.32 -11.59 6.53
N ALA A 31 17.55 -11.18 7.54
CA ALA A 31 16.17 -10.82 7.28
C ALA A 31 16.12 -9.74 6.19
N PRO A 32 15.14 -9.80 5.26
CA PRO A 32 14.94 -8.71 4.31
C PRO A 32 14.83 -7.38 5.04
N GLU A 33 15.51 -6.35 4.55
CA GLU A 33 15.55 -5.03 5.18
C GLU A 33 14.73 -4.04 4.36
N LEU A 34 13.93 -3.18 4.99
CA LEU A 34 13.27 -2.08 4.30
C LEU A 34 14.31 -1.11 3.71
N SER A 35 14.12 -0.77 2.45
CA SER A 35 15.07 0.05 1.68
C SER A 35 14.49 1.39 1.24
N ALA A 36 13.19 1.44 0.98
CA ALA A 36 12.51 2.66 0.59
C ALA A 36 11.01 2.55 0.83
N VAL A 37 10.38 3.68 1.15
CA VAL A 37 8.94 3.88 1.08
C VAL A 37 8.68 5.04 0.14
N THR A 38 7.85 4.82 -0.89
CA THR A 38 7.50 5.84 -1.87
C THR A 38 6.00 5.98 -1.98
N VAL A 39 5.51 7.22 -2.00
CA VAL A 39 4.10 7.54 -2.19
C VAL A 39 3.93 8.19 -3.56
N SER A 40 3.03 7.67 -4.38
CA SER A 40 2.75 8.17 -5.72
C SER A 40 1.25 8.15 -6.01
N SER A 41 0.81 8.90 -7.02
CA SER A 41 -0.57 8.89 -7.51
C SER A 41 -0.58 8.35 -8.94
N THR A 42 -1.30 7.25 -9.19
CA THR A 42 -1.39 6.59 -10.51
C THR A 42 -2.83 6.22 -10.78
N ASP A 43 -3.36 6.57 -11.96
CA ASP A 43 -4.71 6.22 -12.43
C ASP A 43 -5.85 6.52 -11.42
N GLY A 44 -5.73 7.64 -10.70
CA GLY A 44 -6.71 8.05 -9.70
C GLY A 44 -6.67 7.28 -8.38
N ALA A 45 -5.68 6.40 -8.18
CA ALA A 45 -5.37 5.75 -6.92
C ALA A 45 -4.06 6.31 -6.33
N THR A 46 -3.95 6.35 -5.00
CA THR A 46 -2.67 6.56 -4.34
C THR A 46 -2.00 5.21 -4.16
N VAL A 47 -0.74 5.08 -4.56
CA VAL A 47 0.06 3.86 -4.42
C VAL A 47 1.21 4.15 -3.47
N VAL A 48 1.27 3.38 -2.38
CA VAL A 48 2.40 3.35 -1.44
C VAL A 48 3.21 2.09 -1.75
N GLN A 49 4.44 2.30 -2.20
CA GLN A 49 5.40 1.22 -2.48
C GLN A 49 6.38 1.12 -1.32
N ILE A 50 6.46 -0.06 -0.71
CA ILE A 50 7.37 -0.42 0.37
C ILE A 50 8.37 -1.41 -0.23
N ARG A 51 9.63 -1.03 -0.37
CA ARG A 51 10.67 -1.84 -1.03
C ARG A 51 11.60 -2.45 0.00
N THR A 52 12.04 -3.67 -0.25
CA THR A 52 13.01 -4.38 0.61
C THR A 52 14.27 -4.73 -0.15
N GLN A 53 15.40 -4.71 0.56
CA GLN A 53 16.61 -5.44 0.17
C GLN A 53 16.43 -6.89 0.60
N GLY A 54 16.38 -7.79 -0.37
CA GLY A 54 16.11 -9.21 -0.13
C GLY A 54 14.65 -9.60 -0.42
N SER A 55 14.44 -10.90 -0.56
CA SER A 55 13.12 -11.46 -0.88
C SER A 55 12.21 -11.47 0.35
N LEU A 56 10.94 -11.14 0.14
CA LEU A 56 9.91 -11.27 1.16
C LEU A 56 9.34 -12.69 1.26
N ASP A 57 9.81 -13.69 0.52
CA ASP A 57 9.16 -15.01 0.46
C ASP A 57 8.89 -15.64 1.83
N ALA A 58 9.84 -15.55 2.76
CA ALA A 58 9.72 -16.06 4.13
C ALA A 58 9.01 -15.10 5.11
N ALA A 59 8.79 -13.83 4.71
CA ALA A 59 8.16 -12.83 5.56
C ALA A 59 6.64 -13.02 5.63
N VAL A 60 6.09 -12.87 6.84
CA VAL A 60 4.65 -12.85 7.07
C VAL A 60 4.18 -11.41 7.14
N ILE A 61 3.17 -11.08 6.35
CA ILE A 61 2.65 -9.72 6.18
C ILE A 61 1.19 -9.73 6.60
N SER A 62 0.82 -8.84 7.51
CA SER A 62 -0.56 -8.62 7.94
C SER A 62 -0.89 -7.14 7.91
N ASP A 63 -2.15 -6.84 7.65
CA ASP A 63 -2.62 -5.47 7.55
C ASP A 63 -4.00 -5.28 8.18
N PHE A 64 -4.26 -4.05 8.59
CA PHE A 64 -5.57 -3.61 9.06
C PHE A 64 -5.68 -2.08 8.95
N SER A 65 -6.90 -1.56 9.02
CA SER A 65 -7.15 -0.11 9.04
C SER A 65 -7.88 0.33 10.29
N THR A 66 -7.57 1.53 10.78
CA THR A 66 -8.29 2.23 11.86
C THR A 66 -9.02 3.45 11.31
N ALA A 67 -10.13 3.85 11.93
CA ALA A 67 -10.93 5.00 11.48
C ALA A 67 -10.58 6.34 12.16
N SER A 68 -9.97 6.32 13.36
CA SER A 68 -9.73 7.54 14.15
C SER A 68 -8.35 7.51 14.84
N PRO A 69 -7.31 8.13 14.26
CA PRO A 69 -7.28 8.72 12.92
C PRO A 69 -7.33 7.65 11.80
N PRO A 70 -7.78 8.00 10.58
CA PRO A 70 -7.72 7.11 9.43
C PRO A 70 -6.28 6.64 9.18
N THR A 71 -6.02 5.36 9.38
CA THR A 71 -4.65 4.80 9.27
C THR A 71 -4.73 3.41 8.68
N VAL A 72 -3.80 3.07 7.78
CA VAL A 72 -3.54 1.68 7.38
C VAL A 72 -2.25 1.25 8.07
N VAL A 73 -2.29 0.13 8.77
CA VAL A 73 -1.16 -0.47 9.48
C VAL A 73 -0.77 -1.73 8.74
N ILE A 74 0.52 -1.88 8.45
CA ILE A 74 1.10 -3.06 7.82
C ILE A 74 2.20 -3.56 8.74
N ASP A 75 2.02 -4.77 9.27
CA ASP A 75 3.00 -5.45 10.08
C ASP A 75 3.75 -6.48 9.23
N MET A 76 5.08 -6.41 9.27
CA MET A 76 6.00 -7.22 8.49
C MET A 76 6.89 -8.00 9.47
N MET A 77 6.59 -9.29 9.65
CA MET A 77 7.37 -10.20 10.50
C MET A 77 8.54 -10.79 9.73
N GLY A 78 9.72 -10.79 10.36
CA GLY A 78 10.96 -11.24 9.73
C GLY A 78 11.49 -10.26 8.69
N VAL A 79 11.14 -8.97 8.80
CA VAL A 79 11.64 -7.88 7.98
C VAL A 79 12.24 -6.84 8.91
N ASP A 80 13.47 -6.40 8.66
CA ASP A 80 14.12 -5.32 9.42
C ASP A 80 13.68 -3.95 8.90
N ALA A 81 13.52 -2.98 9.80
CA ALA A 81 13.03 -1.65 9.45
C ALA A 81 14.03 -0.81 8.65
N GLY A 82 15.31 -1.18 8.70
CA GLY A 82 16.41 -0.42 8.11
C GLY A 82 16.46 1.04 8.56
N ASP A 83 17.18 1.86 7.80
CA ASP A 83 17.21 3.32 7.99
C ASP A 83 16.17 4.02 7.08
N VAL A 84 14.92 3.57 7.17
CA VAL A 84 13.81 4.20 6.45
C VAL A 84 13.13 5.19 7.39
N GLY A 85 13.53 6.46 7.27
CA GLY A 85 12.91 7.56 8.01
C GLY A 85 11.44 7.79 7.65
N ALA A 86 10.80 8.73 8.35
CA ALA A 86 9.42 9.10 8.05
C ALA A 86 9.30 9.71 6.64
N VAL A 87 8.31 9.24 5.88
CA VAL A 87 8.04 9.73 4.52
C VAL A 87 6.79 10.60 4.54
N VAL A 88 6.94 11.86 4.14
CA VAL A 88 5.81 12.79 4.02
C VAL A 88 5.06 12.52 2.72
N GLY A 89 3.73 12.42 2.78
CA GLY A 89 2.87 12.08 1.64
C GLY A 89 2.75 13.16 0.55
N GLY A 90 3.77 14.01 0.35
CA GLY A 90 3.68 15.27 -0.39
C GLY A 90 3.21 15.19 -1.85
N ALA A 91 3.18 14.00 -2.46
CA ALA A 91 2.67 13.77 -3.82
C ALA A 91 1.21 13.24 -3.86
N SER A 92 0.61 12.94 -2.72
CA SER A 92 -0.74 12.38 -2.60
C SER A 92 -1.66 13.33 -1.84
N THR A 93 -2.91 13.42 -2.30
CA THR A 93 -3.99 14.13 -1.58
C THR A 93 -4.63 13.28 -0.49
N LEU A 94 -4.29 11.99 -0.39
CA LEU A 94 -4.92 11.02 0.50
C LEU A 94 -4.02 10.61 1.66
N VAL A 95 -2.70 10.50 1.42
CA VAL A 95 -1.72 10.16 2.46
C VAL A 95 -1.19 11.43 3.11
N GLU A 96 -1.23 11.46 4.44
CA GLU A 96 -0.64 12.54 5.24
C GLU A 96 0.85 12.26 5.49
N SER A 97 1.15 11.10 6.05
CA SER A 97 2.51 10.66 6.36
C SER A 97 2.59 9.14 6.40
N VAL A 98 3.81 8.63 6.26
CA VAL A 98 4.13 7.22 6.50
C VAL A 98 5.22 7.15 7.57
N GLU A 99 4.94 6.41 8.62
CA GLU A 99 5.90 6.09 9.68
C GLU A 99 6.30 4.63 9.59
N VAL A 100 7.58 4.36 9.78
CA VAL A 100 8.13 3.01 9.92
C VAL A 100 8.66 2.88 11.34
N LYS A 101 8.31 1.81 12.04
CA LYS A 101 8.82 1.51 13.38
C LYS A 101 9.11 0.03 13.49
N GLN A 102 10.28 -0.30 14.04
CA GLN A 102 10.53 -1.65 14.50
C GLN A 102 10.06 -1.79 15.94
N LEU A 103 9.40 -2.91 16.26
CA LEU A 103 9.05 -3.23 17.63
C LEU A 103 10.34 -3.47 18.44
N ALA A 104 10.28 -3.24 19.76
CA ALA A 104 11.47 -3.27 20.62
C ALA A 104 12.17 -4.64 20.67
N ASP A 105 11.47 -5.71 20.33
CA ASP A 105 12.00 -7.06 20.24
C ASP A 105 12.60 -7.39 18.86
N GLY A 106 12.54 -6.47 17.91
CA GLY A 106 13.03 -6.64 16.54
C GLY A 106 12.15 -7.53 15.65
N SER A 107 11.10 -8.14 16.19
CA SER A 107 10.38 -9.24 15.52
C SER A 107 9.41 -8.77 14.43
N VAL A 108 8.90 -7.54 14.59
CA VAL A 108 7.90 -6.92 13.72
C VAL A 108 8.37 -5.55 13.29
N THR A 109 8.37 -5.30 11.99
CA THR A 109 8.43 -3.95 11.43
C THR A 109 7.02 -3.50 11.07
N THR A 110 6.58 -2.41 11.70
CA THR A 110 5.26 -1.82 11.51
C THR A 110 5.38 -0.57 10.63
N VAL A 111 4.67 -0.56 9.51
CA VAL A 111 4.49 0.60 8.64
C VAL A 111 3.09 1.18 8.86
N ARG A 112 3.01 2.43 9.31
CA ARG A 112 1.76 3.16 9.55
C ARG A 112 1.59 4.23 8.50
N VAL A 113 0.58 4.08 7.66
CA VAL A 113 0.21 5.04 6.63
C VAL A 113 -0.95 5.87 7.16
N PHE A 114 -0.67 7.10 7.59
CA PHE A 114 -1.67 8.04 8.05
C PHE A 114 -2.40 8.65 6.85
N LEU A 115 -3.72 8.60 6.88
CA LEU A 115 -4.58 9.08 5.82
C LEU A 115 -5.34 10.33 6.25
N ARG A 116 -5.57 11.22 5.29
CA ARG A 116 -6.35 12.45 5.50
C ARG A 116 -7.84 12.19 5.61
N GLU A 117 -8.30 11.09 5.02
CA GLU A 117 -9.69 10.63 5.03
C GLU A 117 -9.74 9.11 4.93
N GLN A 118 -10.92 8.53 5.21
CA GLN A 118 -11.13 7.09 5.07
C GLN A 118 -10.97 6.66 3.60
N ALA A 119 -10.26 5.56 3.39
CA ALA A 119 -10.03 4.99 2.06
C ALA A 119 -10.25 3.49 2.04
N SER A 120 -10.71 2.98 0.90
CA SER A 120 -10.58 1.56 0.57
C SER A 120 -9.14 1.26 0.17
N TYR A 121 -8.65 0.07 0.50
CA TYR A 121 -7.28 -0.31 0.18
C TYR A 121 -7.15 -1.77 -0.26
N SER A 122 -6.07 -2.05 -0.98
CA SER A 122 -5.64 -3.41 -1.32
C SER A 122 -4.13 -3.51 -1.14
N LEU A 123 -3.67 -4.62 -0.57
CA LEU A 123 -2.26 -4.90 -0.31
C LEU A 123 -1.79 -6.06 -1.18
N VAL A 124 -0.70 -5.88 -1.92
CA VAL A 124 -0.12 -6.93 -2.75
C VAL A 124 1.35 -7.10 -2.39
N LYS A 125 1.71 -8.29 -1.91
CA LYS A 125 3.10 -8.72 -1.74
C LYS A 125 3.72 -8.98 -3.12
N ARG A 126 4.87 -8.39 -3.37
CA ARG A 126 5.74 -8.63 -4.55
C ARG A 126 7.11 -9.08 -4.03
N GLY A 127 7.86 -9.84 -4.82
CA GLY A 127 9.08 -10.51 -4.32
C GLY A 127 10.03 -9.59 -3.54
N ASP A 128 10.18 -8.35 -3.98
CA ASP A 128 11.05 -7.32 -3.42
C ASP A 128 10.31 -6.20 -2.65
N GLY A 129 9.07 -6.43 -2.22
CA GLY A 129 8.32 -5.40 -1.50
C GLY A 129 6.82 -5.61 -1.38
N VAL A 130 6.14 -4.57 -0.94
CA VAL A 130 4.69 -4.52 -0.79
C VAL A 130 4.15 -3.29 -1.52
N GLU A 131 3.06 -3.49 -2.25
CA GLU A 131 2.32 -2.41 -2.90
C GLU A 131 0.96 -2.25 -2.20
N LEU A 132 0.76 -1.12 -1.54
CA LEU A 132 -0.51 -0.70 -0.98
C LEU A 132 -1.18 0.26 -1.97
N ARG A 133 -2.34 -0.12 -2.49
CA ARG A 133 -3.17 0.75 -3.34
C ARG A 133 -4.34 1.29 -2.53
N LEU A 134 -4.47 2.60 -2.50
CA LEU A 134 -5.48 3.35 -1.78
C LEU A 134 -6.40 4.05 -2.78
N LYS A 135 -7.71 3.96 -2.54
CA LYS A 135 -8.70 4.71 -3.30
C LYS A 135 -9.60 5.46 -2.32
N ALA A 136 -9.65 6.78 -2.51
CA ALA A 136 -10.52 7.65 -1.75
C ALA A 136 -11.98 7.17 -1.85
N GLY A 137 -12.66 7.16 -0.71
CA GLY A 137 -14.01 6.62 -0.59
C GLY A 137 -14.18 5.81 0.68
N SER A 138 -15.36 5.91 1.28
CA SER A 138 -15.74 5.18 2.48
C SER A 138 -15.59 3.67 2.25
N MET A 139 -15.14 2.93 3.27
CA MET A 139 -15.48 1.52 3.41
C MET A 139 -17.01 1.43 3.45
N SER A 140 -17.65 1.35 2.29
CA SER A 140 -19.09 1.18 2.19
C SER A 140 -19.38 0.12 1.14
N ASP A 141 -18.79 -1.05 1.37
CA ASP A 141 -19.56 -2.28 1.28
C ASP A 141 -19.78 -2.69 2.73
N ASP A 142 -20.89 -2.24 3.32
CA ASP A 142 -21.33 -2.70 4.63
C ASP A 142 -21.46 -4.24 4.54
N PRO A 143 -20.56 -5.01 5.18
CA PRO A 143 -20.53 -6.47 5.02
C PRO A 143 -21.83 -7.09 5.54
N LEU A 144 -22.53 -6.40 6.43
CA LEU A 144 -23.84 -6.79 6.94
C LEU A 144 -24.92 -6.59 5.86
N ALA A 145 -24.87 -5.51 5.09
CA ALA A 145 -25.79 -5.28 3.98
C ALA A 145 -25.58 -6.31 2.85
N ALA A 146 -24.33 -6.67 2.54
CA ALA A 146 -24.01 -7.71 1.57
C ALA A 146 -24.48 -9.11 2.03
N ALA A 147 -24.30 -9.45 3.31
CA ALA A 147 -24.76 -10.71 3.89
C ALA A 147 -26.29 -10.82 3.92
N LEU A 148 -27.00 -9.72 4.22
CA LEU A 148 -28.46 -9.67 4.22
C LEU A 148 -29.07 -9.75 2.81
N ALA A 149 -28.43 -9.13 1.81
CA ALA A 149 -28.89 -9.18 0.43
C ALA A 149 -28.76 -10.57 -0.22
N GLY A 150 -27.80 -11.40 0.23
CA GLY A 150 -27.57 -12.74 -0.30
C GLY A 150 -28.53 -13.86 0.19
N SER A 151 -29.32 -13.61 1.23
CA SER A 151 -30.12 -14.66 1.91
C SER A 151 -31.61 -14.72 1.49
N GLY A 152 -32.09 -13.80 0.65
CA GLY A 152 -33.52 -13.66 0.32
C GLY A 152 -34.08 -14.56 -0.79
N GLY A 153 -33.28 -15.41 -1.43
CA GLY A 153 -33.63 -16.12 -2.67
C GLY A 153 -34.25 -17.52 -2.51
N GLY A 154 -35.01 -17.78 -1.45
CA GLY A 154 -35.71 -19.06 -1.26
C GLY A 154 -37.02 -19.12 -2.04
N SER A 155 -36.98 -19.61 -3.28
CA SER A 155 -38.16 -19.90 -4.09
C SER A 155 -39.16 -20.79 -3.35
N ALA A 156 -40.34 -20.24 -3.04
CA ALA A 156 -41.50 -20.99 -2.60
C ALA A 156 -42.02 -21.86 -3.76
N GLY A 157 -41.46 -23.07 -3.88
CA GLY A 157 -41.95 -24.11 -4.78
C GLY A 157 -43.30 -24.63 -4.30
N GLY A 158 -44.37 -24.17 -4.95
CA GLY A 158 -45.74 -24.62 -4.70
C GLY A 158 -45.92 -26.11 -5.02
N VAL A 159 -46.21 -26.90 -3.98
CA VAL A 159 -46.66 -28.29 -4.12
C VAL A 159 -48.16 -28.27 -4.46
N ARG A 160 -48.49 -28.58 -5.72
CA ARG A 160 -49.87 -28.73 -6.19
C ARG A 160 -50.50 -30.00 -5.61
N ARG A 161 -51.61 -29.83 -4.91
CA ARG A 161 -52.47 -30.87 -4.32
C ARG A 161 -53.25 -31.58 -5.44
N ALA A 162 -53.00 -32.87 -5.66
CA ALA A 162 -53.80 -33.71 -6.54
C ALA A 162 -55.10 -34.16 -5.83
N GLY A 163 -56.23 -34.02 -6.51
CA GLY A 163 -57.57 -34.38 -6.01
C GLY A 163 -57.95 -35.85 -6.25
N PRO A 164 -59.07 -36.32 -5.66
CA PRO A 164 -59.45 -37.73 -5.60
C PRO A 164 -60.29 -38.18 -6.80
N ARG A 165 -60.28 -39.49 -7.07
CA ARG A 165 -61.30 -40.24 -7.81
C ARG A 165 -61.66 -41.50 -7.04
#